data_AF-A0AAD1RU14-F1
#
_entry.id   AF-A0AAD1RU14-F1
#
_cell.length_a   1.000
_cell.length_b   1.000
_cell.length_c   1.000
_cell.angle_alpha   90.00
_cell.angle_beta   90.00
_cell.angle_gamma   90.00
#
_symmetry.space_group_name_H-M   'P 1'
#
loop_
_entity.id
_entity.type
_entity.pdbx_description
1 polymer ?
#
loop_
_entity_poly.entity_id
_entity_poly.type
_entity_poly.pdbx_seq_one_letter_code
_entity_poly.pdbx_strand_id
1 'polypeptide(L)'
;MNAALEVQPHDSWDSFPLFQLLNNFLRNDSLLCNGKFHKHLQELFVPLVIRYIDLMESSIAQSIHKGFEHETWQPVNNGSSTSEDLFWKLDALQDFIHDLHWPETEFASHLEQRLKLMASDMIEACVRRTRTAFELKLQRTSKTIDFRIPSSVCTMFNVLVDAKKQCCKLCALDGGQEQQYHSKIDDLIEETVTEIISLLVSKFISVLEGVLSKLARYDEGTLFSSILTFTVKAASKYVEVPKPGLDLADTYISFVRQNQDILREKVNEEMYIEKLFDQWYSISVKVMCVWLADRIDIQLHVYQLKTIIKILKKTYRDFRLQGVLDTTLNNKNYQTLRSRLTTEEATVPESDRGGLQGISMKDSDDEDD
;
A
#
# COMPACT_ATOMS: atom_id res chain seq x y z
N MET A 1 47.71 -12.73 -21.04
CA MET A 1 46.28 -12.41 -20.86
C MET A 1 45.41 -13.22 -21.80
N ASN A 2 45.57 -13.08 -23.13
CA ASN A 2 44.78 -13.83 -24.12
C ASN A 2 44.77 -15.35 -23.87
N ALA A 3 45.94 -15.97 -23.72
CA ALA A 3 46.06 -17.40 -23.41
C ALA A 3 45.46 -17.81 -22.05
N ALA A 4 45.23 -16.87 -21.13
CA ALA A 4 44.56 -17.16 -19.86
C ALA A 4 43.03 -17.03 -19.98
N LEU A 5 42.54 -16.12 -20.82
CA LEU A 5 41.12 -15.96 -21.14
C LEU A 5 40.60 -17.10 -22.03
N GLU A 6 41.43 -17.61 -22.95
CA GLU A 6 41.09 -18.75 -23.83
C GLU A 6 40.85 -20.07 -23.08
N VAL A 7 41.40 -20.19 -21.86
CA VAL A 7 41.32 -21.41 -21.03
C VAL A 7 40.25 -21.26 -19.94
N GLN A 8 39.60 -20.10 -19.84
CA GLN A 8 38.48 -19.89 -18.92
C GLN A 8 37.28 -20.73 -19.35
N PRO A 9 36.53 -21.31 -18.39
CA PRO A 9 35.24 -21.95 -18.68
C PRO A 9 34.27 -20.98 -19.38
N HIS A 10 33.37 -21.52 -20.19
CA HIS A 10 32.27 -20.74 -20.77
C HIS A 10 31.43 -20.09 -19.65
N ASP A 11 31.03 -18.83 -19.87
CA ASP A 11 30.25 -18.03 -18.92
C ASP A 11 30.92 -17.89 -17.52
N SER A 12 32.27 -17.81 -17.50
CA SER A 12 33.06 -17.45 -16.32
C SER A 12 33.30 -15.94 -16.23
N TRP A 13 33.05 -15.37 -15.05
CA TRP A 13 33.14 -13.93 -14.78
C TRP A 13 34.36 -13.55 -13.92
N ASP A 14 35.19 -14.52 -13.54
CA ASP A 14 36.35 -14.35 -12.66
C ASP A 14 37.42 -13.42 -13.26
N SER A 15 37.33 -13.16 -14.56
CA SER A 15 38.24 -12.26 -15.28
C SER A 15 37.87 -10.77 -15.16
N PHE A 16 36.66 -10.42 -14.72
CA PHE A 16 36.24 -9.01 -14.60
C PHE A 16 37.00 -8.20 -13.56
N PRO A 17 37.32 -8.71 -12.35
CA PRO A 17 38.15 -7.97 -11.39
C PRO A 17 39.54 -7.63 -11.95
N LEU A 18 40.10 -8.53 -12.77
CA LEU A 18 41.37 -8.28 -13.46
C LEU A 18 41.22 -7.18 -14.51
N PHE A 19 40.12 -7.19 -15.28
CA PHE A 19 39.83 -6.10 -16.20
C PHE A 19 39.69 -4.76 -15.48
N GLN A 20 38.90 -4.69 -14.40
CA GLN A 20 38.70 -3.47 -13.61
C GLN A 20 40.03 -2.92 -13.08
N LEU A 21 40.89 -3.78 -12.52
CA LEU A 21 42.22 -3.38 -12.03
C LEU A 21 43.09 -2.78 -13.14
N LEU A 22 43.17 -3.47 -14.29
CA LEU A 22 43.97 -3.01 -15.43
C LEU A 22 43.39 -1.73 -16.03
N ASN A 23 42.09 -1.65 -16.17
CA ASN A 23 41.39 -0.49 -16.71
C ASN A 23 41.56 0.76 -15.80
N ASN A 24 41.49 0.59 -14.49
CA ASN A 24 41.73 1.65 -13.52
C ASN A 24 43.18 2.12 -13.51
N PHE A 25 44.14 1.23 -13.76
CA PHE A 25 45.53 1.63 -13.93
C PHE A 25 45.73 2.40 -15.25
N LEU A 26 45.23 1.87 -16.37
CA LEU A 26 45.45 2.43 -17.70
C LEU A 26 44.73 3.78 -17.93
N ARG A 27 43.58 4.02 -17.29
CA ARG A 27 42.87 5.31 -17.41
C ARG A 27 43.61 6.47 -16.73
N ASN A 28 44.36 6.19 -15.68
CA ASN A 28 45.01 7.20 -14.84
C ASN A 28 46.32 7.70 -15.46
N ASP A 29 46.86 6.97 -16.44
CA ASP A 29 48.07 7.34 -17.18
C ASP A 29 47.70 7.93 -18.55
N SER A 30 48.05 9.20 -18.78
CA SER A 30 47.72 9.93 -20.01
C SER A 30 48.40 9.39 -21.27
N LEU A 31 49.48 8.60 -21.15
CA LEU A 31 50.20 7.99 -22.26
C LEU A 31 49.67 6.60 -22.61
N LEU A 32 49.04 5.91 -21.65
CA LEU A 32 48.51 4.55 -21.81
C LEU A 32 47.00 4.52 -21.99
N CYS A 33 46.30 5.55 -21.55
CA CYS A 33 44.87 5.71 -21.75
C CYS A 33 44.55 5.71 -23.25
N ASN A 34 43.61 4.86 -23.67
CA ASN A 34 43.24 4.63 -25.06
C ASN A 34 44.42 4.25 -26.01
N GLY A 35 45.54 3.77 -25.46
CA GLY A 35 46.65 3.22 -26.22
C GLY A 35 46.32 1.84 -26.82
N LYS A 36 47.22 1.30 -27.66
CA LYS A 36 47.00 0.02 -28.38
C LYS A 36 46.64 -1.15 -27.48
N PHE A 37 47.34 -1.30 -26.34
CA PHE A 37 47.06 -2.36 -25.37
C PHE A 37 45.69 -2.17 -24.69
N HIS A 38 45.34 -0.91 -24.36
CA HIS A 38 44.08 -0.61 -23.71
C HIS A 38 42.88 -0.88 -24.64
N LYS A 39 43.00 -0.56 -25.93
CA LYS A 39 41.98 -0.90 -26.94
C LYS A 39 41.85 -2.41 -27.15
N HIS A 40 42.97 -3.13 -27.26
CA HIS A 40 42.97 -4.60 -27.35
C HIS A 40 42.32 -5.24 -26.12
N LEU A 41 42.56 -4.69 -24.92
CA LEU A 41 41.90 -5.14 -23.70
C LEU A 41 40.38 -4.91 -23.77
N GLN A 42 39.93 -3.75 -24.23
CA GLN A 42 38.50 -3.45 -24.41
C GLN A 42 37.86 -4.45 -25.39
N GLU A 43 38.44 -4.64 -26.58
CA GLU A 43 37.93 -5.55 -27.62
C GLU A 43 37.72 -7.00 -27.12
N LEU A 44 38.58 -7.47 -26.22
CA LEU A 44 38.43 -8.80 -25.61
C LEU A 44 37.27 -8.89 -24.62
N PHE A 45 37.02 -7.84 -23.84
CA PHE A 45 36.03 -7.84 -22.76
C PHE A 45 34.64 -7.37 -23.19
N VAL A 46 34.51 -6.62 -24.30
CA VAL A 46 33.21 -6.24 -24.88
C VAL A 46 32.24 -7.43 -24.99
N PRO A 47 32.58 -8.55 -25.66
CA PRO A 47 31.65 -9.67 -25.80
C PRO A 47 31.33 -10.36 -24.46
N LEU A 48 32.27 -10.35 -23.50
CA LEU A 48 32.05 -10.92 -22.17
C LEU A 48 31.06 -10.07 -21.35
N VAL A 49 31.22 -8.75 -21.37
CA VAL A 49 30.32 -7.80 -20.70
C VAL A 49 28.91 -7.90 -21.28
N ILE A 50 28.78 -7.91 -22.61
CA ILE A 50 27.48 -8.07 -23.29
C ILE A 50 26.83 -9.40 -22.87
N ARG A 51 27.58 -10.50 -22.92
CA ARG A 51 27.09 -11.83 -22.54
C ARG A 51 26.64 -11.91 -21.09
N TYR A 52 27.38 -11.28 -20.16
CA TYR A 52 27.01 -11.21 -18.75
C TYR A 52 25.67 -10.48 -18.56
N ILE A 53 25.51 -9.33 -19.21
CA ILE A 53 24.26 -8.53 -19.17
C ILE A 53 23.09 -9.33 -19.75
N ASP A 54 23.27 -10.00 -20.90
CA ASP A 54 22.23 -10.84 -21.51
C ASP A 54 21.75 -11.96 -20.57
N LEU A 55 22.68 -12.57 -19.84
CA LEU A 55 22.38 -13.64 -18.89
C LEU A 55 21.71 -13.12 -17.62
N MET A 56 22.14 -11.94 -17.13
CA MET A 56 21.48 -11.26 -16.02
C MET A 56 20.05 -10.87 -16.38
N GLU A 57 19.85 -10.28 -17.56
CA GLU A 57 18.53 -9.95 -18.10
C GLU A 57 17.62 -11.17 -18.15
N SER A 58 18.11 -12.28 -18.71
CA SER A 58 17.38 -13.55 -18.79
C SER A 58 17.06 -14.13 -17.41
N SER A 59 18.01 -14.07 -16.49
CA SER A 59 17.87 -14.55 -15.10
C SER A 59 16.81 -13.75 -14.34
N ILE A 60 16.84 -12.42 -14.47
CA ILE A 60 15.88 -11.52 -13.84
C ILE A 60 14.49 -11.74 -14.43
N ALA A 61 14.36 -11.76 -15.76
CA ALA A 61 13.08 -11.99 -16.43
C ALA A 61 12.44 -13.33 -16.04
N GLN A 62 13.25 -14.39 -15.96
CA GLN A 62 12.78 -15.70 -15.53
C GLN A 62 12.34 -15.71 -14.06
N SER A 63 13.08 -15.01 -13.20
CA SER A 63 12.76 -14.87 -11.77
C SER A 63 11.44 -14.14 -11.57
N ILE A 64 11.18 -13.06 -12.33
CA ILE A 64 9.88 -12.37 -12.31
C ILE A 64 8.75 -13.29 -12.77
N HIS A 65 8.93 -13.99 -13.89
CA HIS A 65 7.85 -14.80 -14.45
C HIS A 65 7.48 -15.98 -13.54
N LYS A 66 8.47 -16.77 -13.11
CA LYS A 66 8.23 -17.97 -12.29
C LYS A 66 8.06 -17.66 -10.81
N GLY A 67 8.79 -16.66 -10.30
CA GLY A 67 8.79 -16.30 -8.89
C GLY A 67 7.44 -15.75 -8.45
N PHE A 68 6.90 -14.75 -9.16
CA PHE A 68 5.61 -14.15 -8.80
C PHE A 68 4.42 -15.12 -8.94
N GLU A 69 4.49 -16.12 -9.83
CA GLU A 69 3.46 -17.16 -9.94
C GLU A 69 3.39 -18.06 -8.70
N HIS A 70 4.54 -18.32 -8.06
CA HIS A 70 4.66 -19.19 -6.89
C HIS A 70 4.88 -18.40 -5.58
N GLU A 71 4.71 -17.07 -5.63
CA GLU A 71 5.03 -16.19 -4.52
C GLU A 71 4.04 -16.42 -3.36
N THR A 72 4.62 -16.59 -2.17
CA THR A 72 3.87 -16.80 -0.92
C THR A 72 3.52 -15.49 -0.24
N TRP A 73 4.22 -14.40 -0.63
CA TRP A 73 4.06 -13.05 -0.08
C TRP A 73 4.31 -13.02 1.43
N GLN A 74 5.27 -13.83 1.89
CA GLN A 74 5.83 -13.70 3.22
C GLN A 74 6.77 -12.50 3.25
N PRO A 75 6.76 -11.71 4.34
CA PRO A 75 7.64 -10.56 4.46
C PRO A 75 9.09 -11.03 4.51
N VAL A 76 9.90 -10.54 3.56
CA VAL A 76 11.35 -10.70 3.53
C VAL A 76 11.92 -9.30 3.35
N ASN A 77 12.65 -8.81 4.35
CA ASN A 77 13.15 -7.43 4.42
C ASN A 77 12.05 -6.38 4.11
N ASN A 78 12.16 -5.67 2.98
CA ASN A 78 11.26 -4.60 2.57
C ASN A 78 10.15 -5.09 1.62
N GLY A 79 10.12 -6.36 1.25
CA GLY A 79 9.16 -6.89 0.28
C GLY A 79 8.92 -8.39 0.43
N SER A 80 8.97 -9.09 -0.69
CA SER A 80 8.86 -10.55 -0.78
C SER A 80 10.17 -11.16 -1.26
N SER A 81 10.31 -12.49 -1.14
CA SER A 81 11.50 -13.18 -1.63
C SER A 81 11.79 -12.90 -3.10
N THR A 82 10.76 -12.81 -3.95
CA THR A 82 10.93 -12.54 -5.38
C THR A 82 11.31 -11.08 -5.65
N SER A 83 10.69 -10.12 -4.97
CA SER A 83 11.00 -8.70 -5.19
C SER A 83 12.40 -8.35 -4.69
N GLU A 84 12.82 -8.90 -3.55
CA GLU A 84 14.15 -8.68 -2.99
C GLU A 84 15.25 -9.26 -3.90
N ASP A 85 15.08 -10.47 -4.43
CA ASP A 85 16.01 -11.06 -5.39
C ASP A 85 16.08 -10.25 -6.69
N LEU A 86 14.93 -9.75 -7.18
CA LEU A 86 14.87 -8.86 -8.34
C LEU A 86 15.69 -7.58 -8.11
N PHE A 87 15.42 -6.85 -7.03
CA PHE A 87 16.07 -5.58 -6.77
C PHE A 87 17.56 -5.76 -6.45
N TRP A 88 17.92 -6.81 -5.71
CA TRP A 88 19.31 -7.15 -5.46
C TRP A 88 20.09 -7.44 -6.75
N LYS A 89 19.51 -8.18 -7.71
CA LYS A 89 20.15 -8.44 -9.01
C LYS A 89 20.31 -7.18 -9.86
N LEU A 90 19.31 -6.29 -9.83
CA LEU A 90 19.39 -5.01 -10.53
C LEU A 90 20.47 -4.11 -9.93
N ASP A 91 20.53 -4.03 -8.61
CA ASP A 91 21.58 -3.30 -7.87
C ASP A 91 22.97 -3.85 -8.17
N ALA A 92 23.15 -5.18 -8.10
CA ALA A 92 24.44 -5.81 -8.40
C ALA A 92 24.88 -5.58 -9.85
N LEU A 93 23.93 -5.52 -10.80
CA LEU A 93 24.24 -5.21 -12.19
C LEU A 93 24.58 -3.73 -12.40
N GLN A 94 23.91 -2.83 -11.69
CA GLN A 94 24.21 -1.40 -11.69
C GLN A 94 25.62 -1.14 -11.16
N ASP A 95 25.96 -1.72 -10.00
CA ASP A 95 27.29 -1.62 -9.41
C ASP A 95 28.35 -2.20 -10.36
N PHE A 96 28.07 -3.35 -10.99
CA PHE A 96 28.96 -3.95 -11.97
C PHE A 96 29.25 -3.00 -13.14
N ILE A 97 28.23 -2.43 -13.78
CA ILE A 97 28.40 -1.54 -14.94
C ILE A 97 29.15 -0.26 -14.54
N HIS A 98 28.81 0.31 -13.37
CA HIS A 98 29.51 1.48 -12.83
C HIS A 98 31.00 1.17 -12.58
N ASP A 99 31.30 0.05 -11.94
CA ASP A 99 32.67 -0.32 -11.56
C ASP A 99 33.54 -0.76 -12.74
N LEU A 100 32.95 -1.11 -13.89
CA LEU A 100 33.70 -1.29 -15.14
C LEU A 100 34.41 -0.01 -15.55
N HIS A 101 33.86 1.16 -15.20
CA HIS A 101 34.35 2.47 -15.62
C HIS A 101 34.67 2.53 -17.12
N TRP A 102 33.82 2.05 -18.02
CA TRP A 102 34.24 1.78 -19.39
C TRP A 102 34.88 3.01 -20.10
N PRO A 103 36.08 2.89 -20.73
CA PRO A 103 36.81 4.06 -21.27
C PRO A 103 36.15 4.73 -22.47
N GLU A 104 35.51 3.93 -23.33
CA GLU A 104 34.84 4.41 -24.54
C GLU A 104 33.44 4.92 -24.19
N THR A 105 33.23 6.23 -24.35
CA THR A 105 31.98 6.90 -23.95
C THR A 105 30.76 6.36 -24.68
N GLU A 106 30.88 5.98 -25.95
CA GLU A 106 29.77 5.43 -26.74
C GLU A 106 29.30 4.08 -26.17
N PHE A 107 30.24 3.17 -25.89
CA PHE A 107 29.91 1.87 -25.32
C PHE A 107 29.43 1.99 -23.87
N ALA A 108 30.07 2.84 -23.05
CA ALA A 108 29.64 3.11 -21.69
C ALA A 108 28.18 3.59 -21.64
N SER A 109 27.85 4.59 -22.48
CA SER A 109 26.48 5.11 -22.61
C SER A 109 25.51 4.03 -23.09
N HIS A 110 25.92 3.18 -24.04
CA HIS A 110 25.09 2.07 -24.49
C HIS A 110 24.80 1.04 -23.37
N LEU A 111 25.79 0.70 -22.54
CA LEU A 111 25.60 -0.19 -21.39
C LEU A 111 24.63 0.40 -20.36
N GLU A 112 24.79 1.69 -20.05
CA GLU A 112 23.92 2.39 -19.11
C GLU A 112 22.49 2.51 -19.64
N GLN A 113 22.32 2.88 -20.92
CA GLN A 113 21.01 2.94 -21.55
C GLN A 113 20.31 1.59 -21.53
N ARG A 114 21.06 0.51 -21.80
CA ARG A 114 20.54 -0.85 -21.75
C ARG A 114 20.11 -1.24 -20.34
N LEU A 115 20.93 -0.93 -19.32
CA LEU A 115 20.58 -1.14 -17.92
C LEU A 115 19.30 -0.40 -17.54
N LYS A 116 19.19 0.88 -17.92
CA LYS A 116 18.01 1.71 -17.63
C LYS A 116 16.74 1.13 -18.24
N LEU A 117 16.77 0.75 -19.52
CA LEU A 117 15.63 0.13 -20.21
C LEU A 117 15.25 -1.20 -19.57
N MET A 118 16.22 -2.06 -19.31
CA MET A 118 15.98 -3.35 -18.68
C MET A 118 15.42 -3.19 -17.26
N ALA A 119 16.04 -2.37 -16.41
CA ALA A 119 15.57 -2.11 -15.05
C ALA A 119 14.15 -1.54 -15.05
N SER A 120 13.86 -0.64 -15.98
CA SER A 120 12.52 -0.08 -16.21
C SER A 120 11.50 -1.20 -16.49
N ASP A 121 11.73 -2.00 -17.52
CA ASP A 121 10.81 -3.07 -17.91
C ASP A 121 10.59 -4.10 -16.78
N MET A 122 11.65 -4.43 -16.03
CA MET A 122 11.60 -5.37 -14.92
C MET A 122 10.84 -4.81 -13.71
N ILE A 123 11.03 -3.53 -13.38
CA ILE A 123 10.27 -2.86 -12.31
C ILE A 123 8.80 -2.75 -12.70
N GLU A 124 8.49 -2.33 -13.93
CA GLU A 124 7.11 -2.27 -14.43
C GLU A 124 6.43 -3.65 -14.33
N ALA A 125 7.13 -4.70 -14.78
CA ALA A 125 6.65 -6.07 -14.71
C ALA A 125 6.39 -6.55 -13.27
N CYS A 126 7.20 -6.12 -12.30
CA CYS A 126 7.03 -6.38 -10.87
C CYS A 126 5.79 -5.65 -10.32
N VAL A 127 5.65 -4.35 -10.60
CA VAL A 127 4.53 -3.50 -10.16
C VAL A 127 3.19 -4.06 -10.67
N ARG A 128 3.10 -4.38 -11.96
CA ARG A 128 1.86 -4.92 -12.56
C ARG A 128 1.45 -6.28 -11.97
N ARG A 129 2.41 -7.17 -11.73
CA ARG A 129 2.15 -8.48 -11.11
C ARG A 129 1.74 -8.35 -9.66
N THR A 130 2.39 -7.46 -8.91
CA THR A 130 2.06 -7.15 -7.52
C THR A 130 0.64 -6.61 -7.41
N ARG A 131 0.25 -5.67 -8.27
CA ARG A 131 -1.12 -5.16 -8.35
C ARG A 131 -2.14 -6.27 -8.60
N THR A 132 -1.89 -7.12 -9.61
CA THR A 132 -2.80 -8.23 -9.94
C THR A 132 -2.97 -9.19 -8.76
N ALA A 133 -1.87 -9.54 -8.10
CA ALA A 133 -1.88 -10.43 -6.94
C ALA A 133 -2.62 -9.79 -5.75
N PHE A 134 -2.41 -8.49 -5.53
CA PHE A 134 -3.11 -7.70 -4.52
C PHE A 134 -4.63 -7.73 -4.73
N GLU A 135 -5.10 -7.44 -5.94
CA GLU A 135 -6.52 -7.41 -6.27
C GLU A 135 -7.17 -8.78 -6.04
N LEU A 136 -6.53 -9.85 -6.52
CA LEU A 136 -6.99 -11.23 -6.33
C LEU A 136 -7.04 -11.61 -4.85
N LYS A 137 -6.03 -11.23 -4.05
CA LYS A 137 -5.99 -11.53 -2.62
C LYS A 137 -7.08 -10.78 -1.87
N LEU A 138 -7.27 -9.49 -2.17
CA LEU A 138 -8.27 -8.65 -1.51
C LEU A 138 -9.70 -9.08 -1.85
N GLN A 139 -9.97 -9.51 -3.09
CA GLN A 139 -11.27 -10.04 -3.50
C GLN A 139 -11.69 -11.27 -2.69
N ARG A 140 -10.74 -12.14 -2.33
CA ARG A 140 -11.00 -13.38 -1.57
C ARG A 140 -11.26 -13.17 -0.07
N THR A 141 -11.00 -11.98 0.46
CA THR A 141 -11.19 -11.68 1.89
C THR A 141 -12.66 -11.39 2.22
N SER A 142 -13.06 -11.63 3.47
CA SER A 142 -14.42 -11.33 3.93
C SER A 142 -14.71 -9.82 3.92
N LYS A 143 -16.00 -9.45 3.84
CA LYS A 143 -16.50 -8.07 4.01
C LYS A 143 -17.20 -7.89 5.37
N THR A 144 -16.76 -8.63 6.38
CA THR A 144 -17.37 -8.65 7.71
C THR A 144 -16.53 -7.85 8.70
N ILE A 145 -17.08 -7.60 9.89
CA ILE A 145 -16.42 -6.87 10.97
C ILE A 145 -15.17 -7.61 11.52
N ASP A 146 -15.08 -8.90 11.26
CA ASP A 146 -13.93 -9.75 11.60
C ASP A 146 -12.81 -9.66 10.56
N PHE A 147 -13.00 -8.89 9.48
CA PHE A 147 -11.96 -8.70 8.46
C PHE A 147 -10.72 -8.06 9.08
N ARG A 148 -9.57 -8.70 8.87
CA ARG A 148 -8.24 -8.20 9.19
C ARG A 148 -7.41 -8.23 7.93
N ILE A 149 -6.67 -7.16 7.65
CA ILE A 149 -5.77 -7.13 6.50
C ILE A 149 -4.77 -8.28 6.62
N PRO A 150 -4.69 -9.17 5.61
CA PRO A 150 -3.68 -10.22 5.60
C PRO A 150 -2.28 -9.63 5.51
N SER A 151 -1.31 -10.24 6.22
CA SER A 151 0.10 -9.80 6.15
C SER A 151 0.64 -9.73 4.73
N SER A 152 0.23 -10.66 3.86
CA SER A 152 0.62 -10.69 2.46
C SER A 152 0.21 -9.43 1.69
N VAL A 153 -0.91 -8.81 2.06
CA VAL A 153 -1.41 -7.58 1.42
C VAL A 153 -0.54 -6.39 1.82
N CYS A 154 -0.09 -6.33 3.09
CA CYS A 154 0.91 -5.35 3.53
C CYS A 154 2.26 -5.58 2.82
N THR A 155 2.68 -6.84 2.66
CA THR A 155 3.90 -7.17 1.91
C THR A 155 3.83 -6.69 0.45
N MET A 156 2.71 -6.94 -0.25
CA MET A 156 2.50 -6.41 -1.61
C MET A 156 2.57 -4.89 -1.66
N PHE A 157 2.04 -4.20 -0.64
CA PHE A 157 2.15 -2.76 -0.52
C PHE A 157 3.61 -2.31 -0.41
N ASN A 158 4.39 -2.95 0.48
CA ASN A 158 5.80 -2.62 0.67
C ASN A 158 6.65 -2.88 -0.57
N VAL A 159 6.34 -3.91 -1.37
CA VAL A 159 6.99 -4.16 -2.66
C VAL A 159 6.87 -2.95 -3.60
N LEU A 160 5.72 -2.26 -3.60
CA LEU A 160 5.51 -1.08 -4.44
C LEU A 160 6.28 0.14 -3.92
N VAL A 161 6.32 0.31 -2.59
CA VAL A 161 7.14 1.34 -1.94
C VAL A 161 8.62 1.12 -2.27
N ASP A 162 9.09 -0.12 -2.18
CA ASP A 162 10.48 -0.44 -2.46
C ASP A 162 10.80 -0.28 -3.95
N ALA A 163 9.90 -0.66 -4.85
CA ALA A 163 10.01 -0.38 -6.28
C ALA A 163 10.21 1.12 -6.55
N LYS A 164 9.52 2.00 -5.82
CA LYS A 164 9.71 3.45 -5.94
C LYS A 164 11.12 3.88 -5.52
N LYS A 165 11.59 3.39 -4.36
CA LYS A 165 12.94 3.70 -3.85
C LYS A 165 14.02 3.26 -4.84
N GLN A 166 13.87 2.07 -5.42
CA GLN A 166 14.77 1.55 -6.43
C GLN A 166 14.72 2.37 -7.73
N CYS A 167 13.54 2.79 -8.17
CA CYS A 167 13.40 3.68 -9.33
C CYS A 167 14.14 5.02 -9.11
N CYS A 168 14.02 5.63 -7.93
CA CYS A 168 14.75 6.86 -7.60
C CYS A 168 16.28 6.66 -7.56
N LYS A 169 16.76 5.52 -7.04
CA LYS A 169 18.20 5.20 -7.00
C LYS A 169 18.79 5.05 -8.40
N LEU A 170 18.05 4.43 -9.33
CA LEU A 170 18.43 4.34 -10.74
C LEU A 170 18.49 5.72 -11.43
N CYS A 171 17.73 6.71 -10.96
CA CYS A 171 17.72 8.09 -11.48
C CYS A 171 18.89 8.95 -11.01
N ALA A 172 19.42 8.70 -9.81
CA ALA A 172 20.42 9.56 -9.18
C ALA A 172 21.81 9.50 -9.84
N LEU A 173 22.02 8.57 -10.78
CA LEU A 173 23.29 8.37 -11.47
C LEU A 173 23.58 9.40 -12.58
N ASP A 174 22.64 10.26 -13.00
CA ASP A 174 23.00 11.25 -14.04
C ASP A 174 22.20 12.56 -14.09
N GLY A 175 22.94 13.65 -14.35
CA GLY A 175 22.46 15.02 -14.39
C GLY A 175 22.06 15.48 -15.79
N GLY A 176 20.89 15.03 -16.29
CA GLY A 176 20.16 15.76 -17.33
C GLY A 176 19.70 14.97 -18.57
N GLN A 177 18.51 15.34 -19.06
CA GLN A 177 17.80 14.92 -20.28
C GLN A 177 17.13 13.52 -20.34
N GLU A 178 17.53 12.53 -19.53
CA GLU A 178 16.90 11.18 -19.55
C GLU A 178 15.77 10.96 -18.52
N GLN A 179 15.23 12.04 -17.94
CA GLN A 179 14.18 11.99 -16.90
C GLN A 179 12.81 11.44 -17.37
N GLN A 180 12.58 11.28 -18.68
CA GLN A 180 11.24 10.97 -19.21
C GLN A 180 10.81 9.50 -19.09
N TYR A 181 11.74 8.54 -19.03
CA TYR A 181 11.40 7.12 -18.85
C TYR A 181 11.15 6.80 -17.38
N HIS A 182 12.02 7.30 -16.52
CA HIS A 182 11.87 7.15 -15.08
C HIS A 182 10.64 7.87 -14.54
N SER A 183 10.24 9.01 -15.14
CA SER A 183 8.98 9.66 -14.77
C SER A 183 7.78 8.75 -15.04
N LYS A 184 7.78 7.98 -16.15
CA LYS A 184 6.65 7.07 -16.47
C LYS A 184 6.51 5.93 -15.47
N ILE A 185 7.63 5.38 -14.99
CA ILE A 185 7.57 4.31 -13.97
C ILE A 185 7.22 4.87 -12.60
N ASP A 186 7.77 6.03 -12.23
CA ASP A 186 7.38 6.71 -11.00
C ASP A 186 5.87 7.02 -11.00
N ASP A 187 5.36 7.57 -12.12
CA ASP A 187 3.92 7.81 -12.33
C ASP A 187 3.11 6.50 -12.24
N LEU A 188 3.57 5.42 -12.86
CA LEU A 188 2.91 4.10 -12.79
C LEU A 188 2.87 3.56 -11.36
N ILE A 189 3.96 3.70 -10.60
CA ILE A 189 4.04 3.25 -9.22
C ILE A 189 3.11 4.09 -8.34
N GLU A 190 3.12 5.41 -8.48
CA GLU A 190 2.25 6.31 -7.74
C GLU A 190 0.76 6.08 -8.03
N GLU A 191 0.42 5.88 -9.31
CA GLU A 191 -0.93 5.50 -9.74
C GLU A 191 -1.32 4.17 -9.08
N THR A 192 -0.47 3.15 -9.19
CA THR A 192 -0.73 1.81 -8.64
C THR A 192 -0.91 1.83 -7.11
N VAL A 193 -0.06 2.57 -6.39
CA VAL A 193 -0.18 2.74 -4.93
C VAL A 193 -1.49 3.46 -4.59
N THR A 194 -1.84 4.51 -5.32
CA THR A 194 -3.10 5.26 -5.10
C THR A 194 -4.34 4.39 -5.34
N GLU A 195 -4.32 3.56 -6.38
CA GLU A 195 -5.38 2.60 -6.66
C GLU A 195 -5.50 1.54 -5.56
N ILE A 196 -4.37 0.99 -5.10
CA ILE A 196 -4.34 -0.02 -4.03
C ILE A 196 -4.88 0.55 -2.71
N ILE A 197 -4.48 1.78 -2.35
CA ILE A 197 -5.06 2.49 -1.20
C ILE A 197 -6.58 2.59 -1.39
N SER A 198 -7.04 3.04 -2.57
CA SER A 198 -8.48 3.19 -2.84
C SER A 198 -9.24 1.87 -2.74
N LEU A 199 -8.65 0.75 -3.17
CA LEU A 199 -9.22 -0.60 -3.04
C LEU A 199 -9.29 -1.07 -1.57
N LEU A 200 -8.24 -0.85 -0.78
CA LEU A 200 -8.26 -1.14 0.67
C LEU A 200 -9.33 -0.33 1.37
N VAL A 201 -9.37 0.98 1.11
CA VAL A 201 -10.35 1.88 1.70
C VAL A 201 -11.77 1.43 1.31
N SER A 202 -12.03 1.14 0.03
CA SER A 202 -13.32 0.60 -0.40
C SER A 202 -13.71 -0.67 0.36
N LYS A 203 -12.75 -1.56 0.62
CA LYS A 203 -12.99 -2.76 1.43
C LYS A 203 -13.42 -2.42 2.85
N PHE A 204 -12.74 -1.49 3.52
CA PHE A 204 -13.11 -1.07 4.87
C PHE A 204 -14.47 -0.37 4.92
N ILE A 205 -14.75 0.48 3.92
CA ILE A 205 -16.04 1.16 3.80
C ILE A 205 -17.17 0.16 3.63
N SER A 206 -16.97 -0.94 2.90
CA SER A 206 -17.99 -1.99 2.78
C SER A 206 -18.37 -2.64 4.13
N VAL A 207 -17.46 -2.66 5.10
CA VAL A 207 -17.75 -3.12 6.46
C VAL A 207 -18.62 -2.11 7.20
N LEU A 208 -18.33 -0.81 7.08
CA LEU A 208 -19.16 0.27 7.62
C LEU A 208 -20.57 0.24 7.01
N GLU A 209 -20.69 0.10 5.69
CA GLU A 209 -21.98 -0.04 5.02
C GLU A 209 -22.76 -1.25 5.54
N GLY A 210 -22.08 -2.36 5.82
CA GLY A 210 -22.69 -3.53 6.47
C GLY A 210 -23.21 -3.24 7.89
N VAL A 211 -22.50 -2.41 8.66
CA VAL A 211 -22.95 -1.92 9.98
C VAL A 211 -24.18 -1.02 9.84
N LEU A 212 -24.14 -0.05 8.94
CA LEU A 212 -25.24 0.87 8.67
C LEU A 212 -26.49 0.16 8.12
N SER A 213 -26.31 -0.89 7.30
CA SER A 213 -27.40 -1.74 6.82
C SER A 213 -28.09 -2.51 7.96
N LYS A 214 -27.34 -2.97 8.97
CA LYS A 214 -27.93 -3.56 10.19
C LYS A 214 -28.70 -2.52 10.99
N LEU A 215 -28.21 -1.28 11.06
CA LEU A 215 -28.90 -0.17 11.73
C LEU A 215 -30.21 0.22 11.02
N ALA A 216 -30.26 0.15 9.68
CA ALA A 216 -31.47 0.45 8.92
C ALA A 216 -32.68 -0.45 9.27
N ARG A 217 -32.44 -1.60 9.93
CA ARG A 217 -33.53 -2.48 10.42
C ARG A 217 -34.36 -1.86 11.56
N TYR A 218 -33.92 -0.75 12.12
CA TYR A 218 -34.61 0.00 13.16
C TYR A 218 -35.36 1.23 12.61
N ASP A 219 -35.36 1.44 11.28
CA ASP A 219 -36.12 2.52 10.64
C ASP A 219 -37.63 2.34 10.87
N GLU A 220 -38.36 3.43 11.07
CA GLU A 220 -39.82 3.42 11.26
C GLU A 220 -40.54 2.69 10.10
N GLY A 221 -41.49 1.82 10.44
CA GLY A 221 -42.25 1.04 9.45
C GLY A 221 -41.63 -0.30 9.05
N THR A 222 -40.42 -0.62 9.51
CA THR A 222 -39.86 -1.99 9.38
C THR A 222 -40.49 -2.95 10.39
N LEU A 223 -40.67 -4.22 10.02
CA LEU A 223 -41.31 -5.26 10.86
C LEU A 223 -40.67 -5.43 12.26
N PHE A 224 -39.43 -4.99 12.46
CA PHE A 224 -38.75 -5.05 13.76
C PHE A 224 -39.15 -3.90 14.69
N SER A 225 -39.51 -2.72 14.15
CA SER A 225 -39.99 -1.59 14.95
C SER A 225 -41.32 -1.92 15.67
N SER A 226 -42.16 -2.77 15.08
CA SER A 226 -43.47 -3.17 15.62
C SER A 226 -43.42 -4.42 16.52
N ILE A 227 -42.40 -5.28 16.37
CA ILE A 227 -42.28 -6.55 17.10
C ILE A 227 -41.53 -6.41 18.44
N LEU A 228 -40.65 -5.41 18.58
CA LEU A 228 -39.90 -5.14 19.81
C LEU A 228 -40.79 -4.67 20.98
N THR A 229 -41.98 -4.13 20.71
CA THR A 229 -42.89 -3.67 21.78
C THR A 229 -43.71 -4.81 22.41
N PHE A 230 -43.84 -5.98 21.76
CA PHE A 230 -44.75 -7.04 22.25
C PHE A 230 -44.14 -8.45 22.44
N THR A 231 -42.91 -8.75 22.00
CA THR A 231 -42.39 -10.14 22.03
C THR A 231 -40.95 -10.35 22.52
N VAL A 232 -40.36 -9.40 23.28
CA VAL A 232 -39.00 -9.55 23.85
C VAL A 232 -38.86 -10.77 24.77
N LYS A 233 -39.95 -11.30 25.34
CA LYS A 233 -39.91 -12.52 26.18
C LYS A 233 -40.13 -13.84 25.45
N ALA A 234 -40.65 -13.85 24.21
CA ALA A 234 -41.01 -15.08 23.50
C ALA A 234 -40.20 -15.31 22.22
N ALA A 235 -39.73 -14.24 21.56
CA ALA A 235 -39.00 -14.33 20.29
C ALA A 235 -37.54 -14.79 20.44
N SER A 236 -36.96 -14.75 21.65
CA SER A 236 -35.59 -15.18 21.92
C SER A 236 -35.33 -16.68 21.74
N LYS A 237 -36.38 -17.48 21.44
CA LYS A 237 -36.29 -18.94 21.27
C LYS A 237 -36.28 -19.40 19.81
N TYR A 238 -36.66 -18.54 18.85
CA TYR A 238 -36.85 -18.94 17.44
C TYR A 238 -36.33 -17.95 16.40
N VAL A 239 -35.88 -16.77 16.82
CA VAL A 239 -35.18 -15.80 15.97
C VAL A 239 -33.91 -15.41 16.72
N GLU A 240 -32.76 -15.38 16.04
CA GLU A 240 -31.55 -14.74 16.60
C GLU A 240 -31.82 -13.24 16.77
N VAL A 241 -32.54 -12.89 17.84
CA VAL A 241 -32.54 -11.55 18.39
C VAL A 241 -31.08 -11.27 18.75
N PRO A 242 -30.44 -10.23 18.19
CA PRO A 242 -29.07 -9.88 18.56
C PRO A 242 -29.00 -9.84 20.07
N LYS A 243 -28.14 -10.69 20.67
CA LYS A 243 -27.97 -10.74 22.11
C LYS A 243 -27.76 -9.30 22.63
N PRO A 244 -28.46 -8.85 23.69
CA PRO A 244 -28.29 -7.52 24.29
C PRO A 244 -26.91 -7.31 24.97
N GLY A 245 -25.82 -7.64 24.28
CA GLY A 245 -24.46 -7.62 24.81
C GLY A 245 -23.35 -7.53 23.76
N LEU A 246 -23.67 -7.47 22.45
CA LEU A 246 -22.68 -7.12 21.43
C LEU A 246 -23.00 -5.72 20.91
N ASP A 247 -22.32 -4.71 21.47
CA ASP A 247 -22.45 -3.34 20.98
C ASP A 247 -21.86 -3.27 19.55
N LEU A 248 -22.73 -3.03 18.58
CA LEU A 248 -22.38 -2.95 17.17
C LEU A 248 -21.35 -1.82 16.90
N ALA A 249 -21.40 -0.74 17.69
CA ALA A 249 -20.40 0.31 17.61
C ALA A 249 -19.05 -0.19 18.14
N ASP A 250 -18.99 -0.88 19.29
CA ASP A 250 -17.72 -1.36 19.86
C ASP A 250 -17.03 -2.37 18.95
N THR A 251 -17.81 -3.28 18.34
CA THR A 251 -17.24 -4.22 17.37
C THR A 251 -16.68 -3.51 16.14
N TYR A 252 -17.31 -2.44 15.67
CA TYR A 252 -16.82 -1.67 14.53
C TYR A 252 -15.58 -0.84 14.88
N ILE A 253 -15.58 -0.22 16.06
CA ILE A 253 -14.42 0.53 16.57
C ILE A 253 -13.22 -0.41 16.74
N SER A 254 -13.44 -1.60 17.30
CA SER A 254 -12.40 -2.63 17.42
C SER A 254 -11.87 -3.07 16.06
N PHE A 255 -12.74 -3.23 15.06
CA PHE A 255 -12.35 -3.50 13.67
C PHE A 255 -11.45 -2.40 13.10
N VAL A 256 -11.81 -1.12 13.27
CA VAL A 256 -11.02 0.02 12.79
C VAL A 256 -9.63 -0.01 13.42
N ARG A 257 -9.56 -0.06 14.76
CA ARG A 257 -8.30 -0.04 15.52
C ARG A 257 -7.36 -1.17 15.12
N GLN A 258 -7.87 -2.40 15.09
CA GLN A 258 -7.04 -3.56 14.78
C GLN A 258 -6.47 -3.49 13.35
N ASN A 259 -7.21 -2.94 12.39
CA ASN A 259 -6.68 -2.76 11.04
C ASN A 259 -5.71 -1.57 10.94
N GLN A 260 -5.93 -0.49 11.71
CA GLN A 260 -4.96 0.62 11.82
C GLN A 260 -3.64 0.11 12.41
N ASP A 261 -3.69 -0.68 13.48
CA ASP A 261 -2.51 -1.25 14.14
C ASP A 261 -1.72 -2.15 13.17
N ILE A 262 -2.40 -3.04 12.43
CA ILE A 262 -1.76 -3.91 11.43
C ILE A 262 -1.08 -3.08 10.33
N LEU A 263 -1.75 -2.03 9.84
CA LEU A 263 -1.19 -1.16 8.79
C LEU A 263 0.05 -0.42 9.29
N ARG A 264 -0.03 0.17 10.49
CA ARG A 264 1.08 0.87 11.15
C ARG A 264 2.28 -0.02 11.44
N GLU A 265 2.03 -1.26 11.86
CA GLU A 265 3.09 -2.22 12.19
C GLU A 265 3.79 -2.75 10.93
N LYS A 266 3.05 -2.94 9.83
CA LYS A 266 3.53 -3.74 8.69
C LYS A 266 3.83 -2.96 7.42
N VAL A 267 3.38 -1.72 7.29
CA VAL A 267 3.66 -0.89 6.12
C VAL A 267 4.80 0.06 6.44
N ASN A 268 5.84 0.05 5.59
CA ASN A 268 7.12 0.69 5.91
C ASN A 268 7.12 2.22 5.68
N GLU A 269 6.18 2.76 4.91
CA GLU A 269 6.21 4.16 4.45
C GLU A 269 5.06 4.99 5.04
N GLU A 270 5.43 5.89 5.95
CA GLU A 270 4.51 6.72 6.74
C GLU A 270 3.59 7.57 5.86
N MET A 271 4.14 8.20 4.81
CA MET A 271 3.37 9.06 3.90
C MET A 271 2.17 8.34 3.28
N TYR A 272 2.32 7.07 2.91
CA TYR A 272 1.22 6.30 2.33
C TYR A 272 0.21 5.83 3.37
N ILE A 273 0.65 5.63 4.62
CA ILE A 273 -0.23 5.32 5.75
C ILE A 273 -1.10 6.53 6.08
N GLU A 274 -0.52 7.72 6.15
CA GLU A 274 -1.24 8.98 6.33
C GLU A 274 -2.28 9.17 5.21
N LYS A 275 -1.87 9.03 3.95
CA LYS A 275 -2.78 9.11 2.78
C LYS A 275 -3.93 8.11 2.85
N LEU A 276 -3.66 6.88 3.28
CA LEU A 276 -4.67 5.84 3.45
C LEU A 276 -5.67 6.21 4.56
N PHE A 277 -5.18 6.66 5.71
CA PHE A 277 -6.05 7.04 6.83
C PHE A 277 -6.87 8.29 6.55
N ASP A 278 -6.30 9.29 5.88
CA ASP A 278 -7.03 10.47 5.42
C ASP A 278 -8.20 10.08 4.51
N GLN A 279 -7.95 9.21 3.53
CA GLN A 279 -8.99 8.75 2.60
C GLN A 279 -10.03 7.87 3.31
N TRP A 280 -9.60 6.97 4.18
CA TRP A 280 -10.49 6.09 4.94
C TRP A 280 -11.44 6.88 5.85
N TYR A 281 -10.90 7.83 6.62
CA TYR A 281 -11.73 8.69 7.48
C TYR A 281 -12.71 9.51 6.64
N SER A 282 -12.23 10.20 5.61
CA SER A 282 -13.04 11.09 4.78
C SER A 282 -14.22 10.37 4.14
N ILE A 283 -14.00 9.17 3.60
CA ILE A 283 -15.06 8.37 2.99
C ILE A 283 -15.99 7.78 4.06
N SER A 284 -15.49 7.38 5.24
CA SER A 284 -16.32 6.87 6.34
C SER A 284 -17.34 7.92 6.79
N VAL A 285 -16.87 9.15 7.03
CA VAL A 285 -17.72 10.28 7.40
C VAL A 285 -18.70 10.61 6.29
N LYS A 286 -18.26 10.59 5.02
CA LYS A 286 -19.15 10.81 3.88
C LYS A 286 -20.28 9.78 3.81
N VAL A 287 -19.98 8.49 3.98
CA VAL A 287 -20.97 7.41 3.91
C VAL A 287 -21.99 7.51 5.05
N MET A 288 -21.55 7.82 6.28
CA MET A 288 -22.47 8.09 7.39
C MET A 288 -23.35 9.31 7.12
N CYS A 289 -22.79 10.36 6.53
CA CYS A 289 -23.53 11.57 6.17
C CYS A 289 -24.62 11.28 5.13
N VAL A 290 -24.31 10.50 4.09
CA VAL A 290 -25.29 10.07 3.08
C VAL A 290 -26.38 9.20 3.72
N TRP A 291 -26.00 8.26 4.58
CA TRP A 291 -26.94 7.38 5.27
C TRP A 291 -27.95 8.15 6.13
N LEU A 292 -27.52 9.25 6.78
CA LEU A 292 -28.42 10.15 7.51
C LEU A 292 -29.26 11.04 6.59
N ALA A 293 -28.71 11.49 5.46
CA ALA A 293 -29.43 12.29 4.49
C ALA A 293 -30.63 11.53 3.90
N ASP A 294 -30.48 10.22 3.67
CA ASP A 294 -31.57 9.32 3.24
C ASP A 294 -32.69 9.17 4.29
N ARG A 295 -32.46 9.64 5.52
CA ARG A 295 -33.38 9.60 6.67
C ARG A 295 -33.74 11.01 7.16
N ILE A 296 -33.69 12.00 6.27
CA ILE A 296 -33.91 13.39 6.68
C ILE A 296 -35.30 13.61 7.29
N ASP A 297 -36.31 12.91 6.76
CA ASP A 297 -37.73 13.00 7.16
C ASP A 297 -38.17 11.98 8.21
N ILE A 298 -37.25 11.13 8.70
CA ILE A 298 -37.54 10.06 9.67
C ILE A 298 -36.83 10.36 10.98
N GLN A 299 -37.51 10.15 12.12
CA GLN A 299 -36.86 10.23 13.42
C GLN A 299 -35.99 9.00 13.66
N LEU A 300 -34.73 9.21 14.05
CA LEU A 300 -33.82 8.10 14.33
C LEU A 300 -34.23 7.36 15.60
N HIS A 301 -34.24 6.04 15.53
CA HIS A 301 -34.41 5.21 16.72
C HIS A 301 -33.23 5.43 17.70
N VAL A 302 -33.50 5.44 19.00
CA VAL A 302 -32.50 5.75 20.06
C VAL A 302 -31.24 4.88 19.94
N TYR A 303 -31.40 3.60 19.58
CA TYR A 303 -30.27 2.70 19.31
C TYR A 303 -29.43 3.11 18.09
N GLN A 304 -30.07 3.56 16.99
CA GLN A 304 -29.35 4.04 15.80
C GLN A 304 -28.55 5.31 16.16
N LEU A 305 -29.21 6.26 16.83
CA LEU A 305 -28.60 7.51 17.28
C LEU A 305 -27.39 7.24 18.18
N LYS A 306 -27.56 6.42 19.23
CA LYS A 306 -26.47 6.04 20.14
C LYS A 306 -25.30 5.40 19.40
N THR A 307 -25.58 4.46 18.49
CA THR A 307 -24.54 3.72 17.77
C THR A 307 -23.75 4.66 16.85
N ILE A 308 -24.43 5.52 16.09
CA ILE A 308 -23.77 6.45 15.15
C ILE A 308 -22.96 7.51 15.89
N ILE A 309 -23.49 8.08 16.99
CA ILE A 309 -22.73 9.02 17.84
C ILE A 309 -21.45 8.35 18.33
N LYS A 310 -21.55 7.12 18.87
CA LYS A 310 -20.39 6.39 19.40
C LYS A 310 -19.36 6.10 18.31
N ILE A 311 -19.79 5.62 17.14
CA ILE A 311 -18.92 5.38 15.98
C ILE A 311 -18.24 6.68 15.56
N LEU A 312 -18.99 7.77 15.41
CA LEU A 312 -18.46 9.06 14.94
C LEU A 312 -17.40 9.62 15.88
N LYS A 313 -17.69 9.71 17.20
CA LYS A 313 -16.76 10.24 18.20
C LYS A 313 -15.50 9.39 18.31
N LYS A 314 -15.64 8.06 18.42
CA LYS A 314 -14.48 7.17 18.57
C LYS A 314 -13.65 7.11 17.29
N THR A 315 -14.28 7.09 16.12
CA THR A 315 -13.56 7.15 14.83
C THR A 315 -12.80 8.47 14.70
N TYR A 316 -13.40 9.62 15.02
CA TYR A 316 -12.70 10.90 15.03
C TYR A 316 -11.43 10.86 15.89
N ARG A 317 -11.57 10.43 17.14
CA ARG A 317 -10.44 10.34 18.08
C ARG A 317 -9.36 9.37 17.61
N ASP A 318 -9.76 8.18 17.17
CA ASP A 318 -8.83 7.13 16.77
C ASP A 318 -8.05 7.55 15.52
N PHE A 319 -8.69 8.19 14.52
CA PHE A 319 -7.98 8.71 13.34
C PHE A 319 -7.11 9.94 13.65
N ARG A 320 -7.51 10.80 14.60
CA ARG A 320 -6.66 11.89 15.11
C ARG A 320 -5.36 11.36 15.73
N LEU A 321 -5.44 10.29 16.54
CA LEU A 321 -4.27 9.64 17.12
C LEU A 321 -3.37 8.98 16.06
N GLN A 322 -3.93 8.64 14.90
CA GLN A 322 -3.22 8.07 13.77
C GLN A 322 -2.65 9.13 12.81
N GLY A 323 -2.65 10.42 13.19
CA GLY A 323 -2.00 11.49 12.43
C GLY A 323 -2.86 12.17 11.36
N VAL A 324 -4.15 11.83 11.25
CA VAL A 324 -5.07 12.53 10.32
C VAL A 324 -5.21 13.98 10.75
N LEU A 325 -4.96 14.90 9.82
CA LEU A 325 -4.95 16.34 10.09
C LEU A 325 -6.34 16.88 10.45
N ASP A 326 -6.37 17.91 11.30
CA ASP A 326 -7.61 18.57 11.73
C ASP A 326 -8.45 19.12 10.56
N THR A 327 -7.80 19.51 9.46
CA THR A 327 -8.47 19.96 8.22
C THR A 327 -9.28 18.83 7.57
N THR A 328 -8.78 17.60 7.63
CA THR A 328 -9.46 16.39 7.15
C THR A 328 -10.51 15.93 8.17
N LEU A 329 -10.17 15.95 9.47
CA LEU A 329 -11.07 15.55 10.56
C LEU A 329 -12.34 16.41 10.61
N ASN A 330 -12.17 17.73 10.55
CA ASN A 330 -13.26 18.72 10.68
C ASN A 330 -13.86 19.12 9.31
N ASN A 331 -13.94 18.17 8.38
CA ASN A 331 -14.50 18.41 7.06
C ASN A 331 -16.00 18.73 7.09
N LYS A 332 -16.54 19.21 5.96
CA LYS A 332 -17.96 19.60 5.83
C LYS A 332 -18.93 18.46 6.19
N ASN A 333 -18.60 17.22 5.84
CA ASN A 333 -19.47 16.07 6.13
C ASN A 333 -19.52 15.80 7.64
N TYR A 334 -18.38 15.94 8.34
CA TYR A 334 -18.31 15.81 9.80
C TYR A 334 -19.17 16.87 10.50
N GLN A 335 -19.06 18.13 10.06
CA GLN A 335 -19.86 19.22 10.62
C GLN A 335 -21.37 18.99 10.42
N THR A 336 -21.79 18.53 9.23
CA THR A 336 -23.17 18.18 8.93
C THR A 336 -23.67 17.04 9.82
N LEU A 337 -22.89 15.97 9.96
CA LEU A 337 -23.18 14.84 10.86
C LEU A 337 -23.35 15.30 12.31
N ARG A 338 -22.37 16.05 12.82
CA ARG A 338 -22.38 16.56 14.19
C ARG A 338 -23.60 17.42 14.47
N SER A 339 -23.95 18.32 13.54
CA SER A 339 -25.14 19.17 13.66
C SER A 339 -26.44 18.37 13.71
N ARG A 340 -26.61 17.41 12.77
CA ARG A 340 -27.80 16.54 12.74
C ARG A 340 -27.94 15.70 14.00
N LEU A 341 -26.88 15.01 14.41
CA LEU A 341 -26.91 14.15 15.60
C LEU A 341 -27.16 14.94 16.88
N THR A 342 -26.61 16.15 17.02
CA THR A 342 -26.88 17.03 18.17
C THR A 342 -28.35 17.45 18.23
N THR A 343 -28.96 17.70 17.08
CA THR A 343 -30.37 18.09 16.98
C THR A 343 -31.27 16.90 17.34
N GLU A 344 -30.99 15.72 16.80
CA GLU A 344 -31.72 14.48 17.11
C GLU A 344 -31.60 14.08 18.57
N GLU A 345 -30.43 14.25 19.18
CA GLU A 345 -30.24 13.98 20.61
C GLU A 345 -31.11 14.91 21.49
N ALA A 346 -31.31 16.16 21.06
CA ALA A 346 -32.16 17.11 21.76
C ALA A 346 -33.66 16.79 21.64
N THR A 347 -34.07 16.03 20.61
CA THR A 347 -35.48 15.65 20.38
C THR A 347 -35.87 14.31 21.02
N VAL A 348 -34.92 13.55 21.59
CA VAL A 348 -35.21 12.29 22.29
C VAL A 348 -36.02 12.52 23.58
N PRO A 349 -37.17 11.84 23.77
CA PRO A 349 -38.00 11.95 24.98
C PRO A 349 -37.25 11.61 26.27
N GLU A 350 -37.58 12.28 27.38
CA GLU A 350 -36.93 12.05 28.69
C GLU A 350 -37.02 10.60 29.18
N SER A 351 -38.08 9.86 28.79
CA SER A 351 -38.24 8.43 29.11
C SER A 351 -37.17 7.55 28.48
N ASP A 352 -36.66 7.94 27.32
CA ASP A 352 -35.73 7.15 26.51
C ASP A 352 -34.28 7.65 26.62
N ARG A 353 -34.07 8.81 27.26
CA ARG A 353 -32.73 9.38 27.56
C ARG A 353 -31.85 8.43 28.38
N GLY A 354 -32.43 7.53 29.18
CA GLY A 354 -31.68 6.48 29.88
C GLY A 354 -30.89 5.57 28.93
N GLY A 355 -31.31 5.45 27.67
CA GLY A 355 -30.59 4.71 26.64
C GLY A 355 -29.29 5.37 26.15
N LEU A 356 -29.17 6.69 26.29
CA LEU A 356 -28.03 7.51 25.84
C LEU A 356 -26.99 7.79 26.94
N GLN A 357 -27.17 7.22 28.13
CA GLN A 357 -26.32 7.51 29.30
C GLN A 357 -24.81 7.29 28.99
N GLY A 358 -24.01 8.35 29.10
CA GLY A 358 -22.57 8.36 28.85
C GLY A 358 -22.13 8.56 27.39
N ILE A 359 -23.04 8.83 26.46
CA ILE A 359 -22.75 9.04 25.03
C ILE A 359 -23.55 10.26 24.54
N SER A 360 -22.99 11.46 24.73
CA SER A 360 -23.54 12.70 24.19
C SER A 360 -22.64 13.29 23.10
N MET A 361 -23.23 13.96 22.10
CA MET A 361 -22.48 14.81 21.16
C MET A 361 -22.00 16.12 21.80
N LYS A 362 -22.56 16.50 22.96
CA LYS A 362 -22.20 17.72 23.71
C LYS A 362 -21.05 17.51 24.69
N ASP A 363 -20.85 16.30 25.20
CA ASP A 363 -19.68 15.96 26.01
C ASP A 363 -18.47 16.03 25.07
N SER A 364 -17.70 17.09 25.21
CA SER A 364 -16.64 17.52 24.30
C SER A 364 -15.58 16.45 24.09
N ASP A 365 -14.93 16.50 22.92
CA ASP A 365 -13.72 15.74 22.57
C ASP A 365 -12.48 16.12 23.43
N ASP A 366 -12.71 16.87 24.52
CA ASP A 366 -11.75 17.46 25.47
C ASP A 366 -11.79 16.78 26.87
N GLU A 367 -12.63 15.76 27.09
CA GLU A 367 -12.79 15.15 28.44
C GLU A 367 -11.87 13.94 28.73
N ASP A 368 -10.92 13.61 27.85
CA ASP A 368 -9.89 12.60 28.14
C ASP A 368 -8.49 13.21 27.89
N ASP A 369 -8.10 14.21 28.69
CA ASP A 369 -6.70 14.60 28.94
C ASP A 369 -6.06 13.70 30.02
#